data_AF-A0A380HK90-F1
#
_entry.id   AF-A0A380HK90-F1
#
_cell.length_a   1.000
_cell.length_b   1.000
_cell.length_c   1.000
_cell.angle_alpha   90.00
_cell.angle_beta   90.00
_cell.angle_gamma   90.00
#
_symmetry.space_group_name_H-M   'P 1'
#
loop_
_entity.id
_entity.type
_entity.pdbx_description
1 polymer ?
#
loop_
_entity_poly.entity_id
_entity_poly.type
_entity_poly.pdbx_seq_one_letter_code
_entity_poly.pdbx_strand_id
1 'polypeptide(L)' 'MRSLHTLFKQLEKWEQYQPKNMASNMNKMQHIQDIKKQIWRRIDINDYKQVILEKNK' A
#
# COMPACT_ATOMS: atom_id res chain seq x y z
N MET A 1 -10.03 10.77 7.74
CA MET A 1 -9.13 9.63 7.49
C MET A 1 -9.54 8.95 6.18
N ARG A 2 -8.61 8.55 5.30
CA ARG A 2 -8.95 7.76 4.08
C ARG A 2 -9.38 6.34 4.46
N SER A 3 -10.19 5.62 3.69
CA SER A 3 -10.46 4.19 3.95
C SER A 3 -9.30 3.29 3.46
N LEU A 4 -9.25 2.02 3.89
CA LEU A 4 -8.28 1.04 3.35
C LEU A 4 -8.45 0.86 1.84
N HIS A 5 -9.70 0.81 1.35
CA HIS A 5 -10.02 0.75 -0.09
C HIS A 5 -9.37 1.91 -0.87
N THR A 6 -9.48 3.13 -0.35
CA THR A 6 -8.87 4.30 -0.97
C THR A 6 -7.34 4.23 -0.96
N LEU A 7 -6.73 3.69 0.11
CA LEU A 7 -5.28 3.52 0.18
C LEU A 7 -4.78 2.47 -0.83
N PHE A 8 -5.47 1.35 -0.97
CA PHE A 8 -5.11 0.32 -1.96
C PHE A 8 -5.27 0.83 -3.39
N LYS A 9 -6.37 1.53 -3.74
CA LYS A 9 -6.52 2.18 -5.05
C LYS A 9 -5.42 3.19 -5.35
N GLN A 10 -4.98 3.95 -4.34
CA GLN A 10 -3.86 4.88 -4.50
C GLN A 10 -2.53 4.15 -4.70
N LEU A 11 -2.32 3.05 -3.98
CA LEU A 11 -1.14 2.21 -4.14
C LEU A 11 -1.03 1.68 -5.59
N GLU A 12 -2.10 1.09 -6.10
CA GLU A 12 -2.17 0.58 -7.49
C GLU A 12 -1.87 1.68 -8.51
N LYS A 13 -2.48 2.87 -8.33
CA LYS A 13 -2.24 4.02 -9.20
C LYS A 13 -0.76 4.43 -9.22
N TRP A 14 -0.12 4.48 -8.05
CA TRP A 14 1.30 4.85 -7.96
C TRP A 14 2.21 3.76 -8.50
N GLU A 15 1.87 2.48 -8.32
CA GLU A 15 2.63 1.36 -8.87
C GLU A 15 2.64 1.39 -10.40
N GLN A 16 1.48 1.71 -11.02
CA GLN A 16 1.33 1.87 -12.47
C GLN A 16 1.92 3.17 -13.03
N TYR A 17 2.16 4.19 -12.18
CA TYR A 17 2.71 5.47 -12.63
C TYR A 17 4.15 5.29 -13.16
N GLN A 18 4.41 5.74 -14.40
CA GLN A 18 5.73 5.72 -14.99
C GLN A 18 6.43 7.08 -14.79
N PRO A 19 7.46 7.16 -13.92
CA PRO A 19 8.19 8.41 -13.71
C PRO A 19 9.05 8.77 -14.92
N LYS A 20 9.08 10.06 -15.25
CA LYS A 20 9.84 10.57 -16.42
C LYS A 20 11.32 10.86 -16.13
N ASN A 21 11.69 10.97 -14.86
CA ASN A 21 13.05 11.25 -14.41
C ASN A 21 13.32 10.67 -13.01
N MET A 22 14.58 10.67 -12.59
CA MET A 22 15.02 10.14 -11.29
C MET A 22 14.30 10.80 -10.11
N ALA A 23 14.11 12.12 -10.13
CA ALA A 23 13.41 12.85 -9.07
C ALA A 23 11.93 12.41 -8.95
N SER A 24 11.25 12.23 -10.08
CA SER A 24 9.88 11.72 -10.13
C SER A 24 9.81 10.27 -9.63
N ASN A 25 10.85 9.47 -9.87
CA ASN A 25 10.94 8.10 -9.35
C ASN A 25 11.10 8.09 -7.83
N MET A 26 11.95 8.95 -7.26
CA MET A 26 12.08 9.10 -5.81
C MET A 26 10.75 9.54 -5.17
N ASN A 27 10.06 10.52 -5.77
CA ASN A 27 8.75 10.97 -5.29
C ASN A 27 7.69 9.86 -5.35
N LYS A 28 7.66 9.07 -6.44
CA LYS A 28 6.80 7.88 -6.55
C LYS A 28 7.09 6.91 -5.40
N MET A 29 8.36 6.60 -5.17
CA MET A 29 8.76 5.66 -4.11
C MET A 29 8.37 6.14 -2.72
N GLN A 30 8.55 7.43 -2.45
CA GLN A 30 8.13 8.04 -1.18
C GLN A 30 6.62 7.91 -0.98
N HIS A 31 5.81 8.25 -1.98
CA HIS A 31 4.36 8.10 -1.90
C HIS A 31 3.91 6.65 -1.68
N ILE A 32 4.55 5.69 -2.36
CA ILE A 32 4.27 4.26 -2.17
C ILE A 32 4.58 3.85 -0.72
N GLN A 33 5.72 4.25 -0.17
CA GLN A 33 6.09 3.92 1.20
C GLN A 33 5.11 4.51 2.23
N ASP A 34 4.69 5.76 2.04
CA ASP A 34 3.76 6.42 2.94
C ASP A 34 2.35 5.79 2.91
N ILE A 35 1.90 5.33 1.73
CA ILE A 35 0.65 4.58 1.60
C ILE A 35 0.79 3.22 2.29
N LYS A 36 1.89 2.48 2.07
CA LYS A 36 2.15 1.19 2.73
C LYS A 36 2.16 1.31 4.26
N LYS A 37 2.81 2.34 4.81
CA LYS A 37 2.81 2.62 6.26
C LYS A 37 1.40 2.88 6.79
N GLN A 38 0.57 3.63 6.06
CA GLN A 38 -0.82 3.89 6.46
C GLN A 38 -1.69 2.65 6.42
N ILE A 39 -1.47 1.76 5.45
CA ILE A 39 -2.14 0.46 5.37
C ILE A 39 -1.73 -0.42 6.55
N TRP A 40 -0.42 -0.57 6.80
CA TRP A 40 0.11 -1.40 7.89
C TRP A 40 -0.38 -0.96 9.26
N ARG A 41 -0.44 0.33 9.54
CA ARG A 41 -0.96 0.87 10.81
C ARG A 41 -2.43 0.52 11.09
N ARG A 42 -3.16 0.04 10.07
CA ARG A 42 -4.59 -0.29 10.16
C ARG A 42 -4.87 -1.77 10.01
N ILE A 43 -3.85 -2.56 9.68
CA ILE A 43 -3.98 -4.01 9.65
C ILE A 43 -3.65 -4.49 11.05
N ASP A 44 -4.66 -4.91 11.80
CA ASP A 44 -4.44 -5.73 12.98
C ASP A 44 -4.23 -7.18 12.51
N ILE A 45 -3.05 -7.73 12.74
CA ILE A 45 -2.71 -9.08 12.31
C ILE A 45 -3.66 -10.14 12.91
N ASN A 46 -4.28 -9.87 14.05
CA ASN A 46 -5.23 -10.77 14.68
C ASN A 46 -6.56 -10.83 13.92
N ASP A 47 -7.03 -9.69 13.40
CA ASP A 47 -8.26 -9.61 12.60
C ASP A 47 -8.12 -10.38 11.27
N TYR A 48 -6.91 -10.39 10.70
CA TYR A 48 -6.62 -11.10 9.45
C TYR A 48 -6.01 -12.49 9.65
N LYS A 49 -5.89 -12.97 10.90
CA LYS A 49 -5.25 -14.24 11.22
C LYS A 49 -5.86 -15.41 10.45
N GLN A 50 -7.19 -15.50 10.40
CA GLN A 50 -7.88 -16.58 9.68
C GLN A 50 -7.56 -16.54 8.18
N VAL A 51 -7.66 -15.37 7.56
CA VAL A 51 -7.35 -15.16 6.14
C VAL A 51 -5.89 -15.49 5.81
N ILE A 52 -4.95 -15.11 6.68
CA ILE A 52 -3.52 -15.41 6.51
C ILE A 52 -3.26 -16.91 6.62
N LEU A 53 -3.86 -17.59 7.61
CA LEU A 53 -3.68 -19.03 7.82
C LEU A 53 -4.31 -19.87 6.70
N GLU A 54 -5.43 -19.42 6.13
CA GLU A 54 -6.07 -20.07 4.97
C GLU A 54 -5.24 -19.93 3.70
N LYS A 55 -4.61 -18.77 3.48
CA LYS A 55 -3.76 -18.54 2.29
C LYS A 55 -2.42 -19.30 2.33
N ASN A 56 -2.03 -19.82 3.49
CA ASN A 56 -0.81 -20.62 3.69
C ASN A 56 -1.09 -22.14 3.78
N LYS A 57 -2.32 -22.58 3.50
CA LYS A 57 -2.65 -23.99 3.27
C LYS A 57 -2.55 -24.32 1.78
#